data_AF-A0A2V6WJ02-F1
#
_entry.id   AF-A0A2V6WJ02-F1
#
_cell.length_a   1.000
_cell.length_b   1.000
_cell.length_c   1.000
_cell.angle_alpha   90.00
_cell.angle_beta   90.00
_cell.angle_gamma   90.00
#
_symmetry.space_group_name_H-M   'P 1'
#
loop_
_entity.id
_entity.type
_entity.pdbx_description
1 polymer ?
#
loop_
_entity_poly.entity_id
_entity_poly.type
_entity_poly.pdbx_seq_one_letter_code
_entity_poly.pdbx_strand_id
1 'polypeptide(L)'
;MTDAALREASSHNDELIDAELIRKWLACGLGWLLFFPTIGAFISTKFNYPTFLGDLPWFTFGRLRPMHVNGVIWGAFSTLFIGLCYYIVPRLTGVRVWGER
;
A
#
# COMPACT_ATOMS: atom_id res chain seq x y z
N MET A 1 -27.64 -25.18 -12.62
CA MET A 1 -27.94 -24.03 -13.51
C MET A 1 -27.41 -22.73 -12.91
N THR A 2 -27.55 -22.53 -11.60
CA THR A 2 -27.00 -21.39 -10.83
C THR A 2 -25.48 -21.25 -10.88
N ASP A 3 -24.72 -22.35 -10.72
CA ASP A 3 -23.25 -22.25 -10.67
C ASP A 3 -22.59 -21.79 -11.98
N ALA A 4 -23.17 -22.17 -13.12
CA ALA A 4 -22.68 -21.76 -14.43
C ALA A 4 -22.88 -20.25 -14.65
N ALA A 5 -24.07 -19.74 -14.31
CA ALA A 5 -24.38 -18.32 -14.40
C ALA A 5 -23.52 -17.46 -13.45
N LEU A 6 -23.23 -17.95 -12.24
CA LEU A 6 -22.35 -17.24 -11.30
C LEU A 6 -20.91 -17.16 -11.80
N ARG A 7 -20.41 -18.22 -12.44
CA ARG A 7 -19.06 -18.23 -13.03
C ARG A 7 -18.94 -17.25 -14.18
N GLU A 8 -19.92 -17.23 -15.07
CA GLU A 8 -20.00 -16.30 -16.21
C GLU A 8 -20.06 -14.83 -15.74
N ALA A 9 -20.89 -14.53 -14.73
CA ALA A 9 -20.93 -13.22 -14.12
C ALA A 9 -19.59 -12.83 -13.47
N SER A 10 -18.90 -13.78 -12.82
CA SER A 10 -17.58 -13.51 -12.22
C SER A 10 -16.50 -13.26 -13.27
N SER A 11 -16.49 -14.02 -14.38
CA SER A 11 -15.50 -13.83 -15.44
C SER A 11 -15.72 -12.52 -16.16
N HIS A 12 -16.98 -12.10 -16.38
CA HIS A 12 -17.27 -10.79 -16.92
C HIS A 12 -16.71 -9.68 -16.04
N ASN A 13 -16.92 -9.77 -14.71
CA ASN A 13 -16.39 -8.79 -13.77
C ASN A 13 -14.85 -8.78 -13.74
N ASP A 14 -14.20 -9.93 -13.90
CA ASP A 14 -12.74 -10.03 -13.95
C ASP A 14 -12.15 -9.39 -15.22
N GLU A 15 -12.87 -9.38 -16.35
CA GLU A 15 -12.45 -8.69 -17.58
C GLU A 15 -12.48 -7.15 -17.45
N LEU A 16 -13.29 -6.62 -16.53
CA LEU A 16 -13.39 -5.18 -16.27
C LEU A 16 -12.22 -4.64 -15.43
N ILE A 17 -11.36 -5.53 -14.90
CA ILE A 17 -10.29 -5.19 -13.96
C ILE A 17 -8.96 -5.00 -14.69
N ASP A 18 -8.39 -3.79 -14.61
CA ASP A 18 -7.04 -3.50 -15.12
C ASP A 18 -5.95 -4.05 -14.17
N ALA A 19 -5.63 -5.34 -14.32
CA ALA A 19 -4.67 -6.05 -13.47
C ALA A 19 -3.24 -5.47 -13.51
N GLU A 20 -2.83 -4.82 -14.61
CA GLU A 20 -1.52 -4.18 -14.69
C GLU A 20 -1.42 -2.96 -13.77
N LEU A 21 -2.46 -2.11 -13.74
CA LEU A 21 -2.53 -0.94 -12.87
C LEU A 21 -2.48 -1.34 -11.40
N ILE A 22 -3.27 -2.37 -11.03
CA ILE A 22 -3.29 -2.90 -9.67
C ILE A 22 -1.92 -3.45 -9.26
N ARG A 23 -1.26 -4.21 -10.14
CA ARG A 23 0.10 -4.73 -9.88
C ARG A 23 1.10 -3.60 -9.64
N LYS A 24 1.03 -2.49 -10.38
CA LYS A 24 1.89 -1.31 -10.18
C LYS A 24 1.64 -0.66 -8.82
N TRP A 25 0.38 -0.47 -8.42
CA TRP A 25 0.03 0.07 -7.10
C TRP A 25 0.48 -0.84 -5.97
N LEU A 26 0.28 -2.15 -6.09
CA LEU A 26 0.72 -3.13 -5.08
C LEU A 26 2.25 -3.19 -4.97
N ALA A 27 2.98 -3.14 -6.10
CA ALA A 27 4.44 -3.11 -6.08
C ALA A 27 4.98 -1.84 -5.41
N CYS A 28 4.39 -0.68 -5.72
CA CYS A 28 4.72 0.58 -5.07
C CYS A 28 4.43 0.53 -3.56
N GLY A 29 3.26 0.03 -3.18
CA GLY A 29 2.86 -0.12 -1.78
C GLY A 29 3.76 -1.07 -0.99
N LEU A 30 4.15 -2.19 -1.59
CA LEU A 30 5.12 -3.12 -0.99
C LEU A 30 6.49 -2.46 -0.81
N GLY A 31 6.94 -1.65 -1.76
CA GLY A 31 8.19 -0.88 -1.65
C GLY A 31 8.17 0.08 -0.48
N TRP A 32 7.10 0.87 -0.34
CA TRP A 32 6.93 1.78 0.81
C TRP A 32 6.77 1.03 2.14
N LEU A 33 6.08 -0.11 2.12
CA LEU A 33 5.90 -0.99 3.28
C LEU A 33 7.21 -1.64 3.72
N LEU A 34 8.20 -1.79 2.85
CA LEU A 34 9.52 -2.26 3.29
C LEU A 34 10.36 -1.10 3.83
N PHE A 35 10.34 0.06 3.15
CA PHE A 35 11.19 1.20 3.47
C PHE A 35 10.88 1.83 4.84
N PHE A 36 9.62 2.19 5.11
CA PHE A 36 9.30 2.91 6.34
C PHE A 36 9.36 2.05 7.61
N PRO A 37 8.92 0.78 7.62
CA PRO A 37 9.16 -0.12 8.76
C PRO A 37 10.62 -0.39 9.05
N THR A 38 11.47 -0.38 8.02
CA THR A 38 12.92 -0.43 8.21
C THR A 38 13.42 0.81 8.98
N ILE A 39 12.90 2.00 8.67
CA ILE A 39 13.15 3.22 9.48
C ILE A 39 12.62 3.03 10.92
N GLY A 40 11.44 2.42 11.10
CA GLY A 40 10.90 2.07 12.42
C GLY A 40 11.82 1.16 13.23
N ALA A 41 12.45 0.17 12.58
CA ALA A 41 13.44 -0.69 13.20
C ALA A 41 14.68 0.11 13.66
N PHE A 42 15.18 1.02 12.82
CA PHE A 42 16.28 1.92 13.20
C PHE A 42 15.93 2.80 14.41
N ILE A 43 14.69 3.28 14.52
CA ILE A 43 14.19 4.03 15.69
C ILE A 43 14.25 3.16 16.95
N SER A 44 13.80 1.90 16.84
CA SER A 44 13.80 0.96 17.97
C SER A 44 15.22 0.64 18.45
N THR A 45 16.18 0.49 17.52
CA THR A 45 17.59 0.34 17.88
C THR A 45 18.14 1.57 18.60
N LYS A 46 17.79 2.78 18.14
CA LYS A 46 18.21 4.04 18.80
C LYS A 46 17.59 4.21 20.19
N PHE A 47 16.41 3.64 20.44
CA PHE A 47 15.79 3.63 21.76
C PHE A 47 16.58 2.77 22.78
N ASN A 48 17.19 1.67 22.31
CA ASN A 48 18.00 0.79 23.16
C ASN A 48 19.46 1.25 23.30
N TYR A 49 20.05 1.81 22.25
CA TYR A 49 21.44 2.29 22.21
C TYR A 49 21.49 3.78 21.85
N PRO A 50 21.46 4.69 22.84
CA PRO A 50 21.35 6.13 22.60
C PRO A 50 22.57 6.74 21.89
N THR A 51 23.74 6.08 21.95
CA THR A 51 24.97 6.47 21.24
C THR A 51 25.03 6.02 19.78
N PHE A 52 24.14 5.13 19.35
CA PHE A 52 24.03 4.70 17.96
C PHE A 52 23.39 5.86 17.15
N LEU A 53 24.10 6.38 16.13
CA LEU A 53 23.70 7.46 15.21
C LEU A 53 24.03 8.93 15.56
N GLY A 54 24.75 9.22 16.65
CA GLY A 54 25.34 10.54 16.95
C GLY A 54 24.37 11.75 17.01
N ASP A 55 24.92 12.94 17.26
CA ASP A 55 24.21 14.24 17.42
C ASP A 55 23.71 14.85 16.08
N LEU A 56 23.33 14.02 15.11
CA LEU A 56 22.77 14.53 13.86
C LEU A 56 21.34 15.04 14.11
N PRO A 57 21.04 16.34 13.86
CA PRO A 57 19.76 16.95 14.22
C PRO A 57 18.56 16.38 13.44
N TRP A 58 18.83 15.72 12.32
CA TRP A 58 17.84 15.04 11.48
C TRP A 58 17.45 13.66 12.01
N PHE A 59 18.37 13.00 12.73
CA PHE A 59 18.18 11.65 13.25
C PHE A 59 17.66 11.61 14.69
N THR A 60 17.06 12.70 15.16
CA THR A 60 16.50 12.76 16.51
C THR A 60 15.23 11.92 16.61
N PHE A 61 15.04 11.26 17.75
CA PHE A 61 13.88 10.38 17.98
C PHE A 61 12.54 11.10 17.75
N GLY A 62 12.46 12.37 18.17
CA GLY A 62 11.27 13.20 18.00
C GLY A 62 10.92 13.51 16.54
N ARG A 63 11.87 13.45 15.59
CA ARG A 63 11.63 13.72 14.16
C ARG A 63 11.45 12.43 13.36
N LEU A 64 12.22 11.40 13.68
CA LEU A 64 12.14 10.11 12.98
C LEU A 64 10.80 9.41 13.22
N ARG A 65 10.22 9.51 14.42
CA ARG A 65 8.94 8.85 14.73
C ARG A 65 7.80 9.40 13.85
N PRO A 66 7.52 10.72 13.80
CA PRO A 66 6.55 11.27 12.86
C PRO A 66 6.86 10.90 11.40
N MET A 67 8.14 10.89 11.00
CA MET A 67 8.53 10.45 9.65
C MET A 67 8.13 9.00 9.38
N HIS A 68 8.41 8.07 10.31
CA HIS A 68 8.06 6.66 10.17
C HIS A 68 6.55 6.45 10.05
N VAL A 69 5.75 6.95 11.01
CA VAL A 69 4.30 6.72 10.98
C VAL A 69 3.62 7.44 9.82
N ASN A 70 3.99 8.69 9.50
CA ASN A 70 3.42 9.39 8.34
C ASN A 70 3.80 8.68 7.04
N GLY A 71 5.03 8.19 6.93
CA GLY A 71 5.49 7.43 5.78
C GLY A 71 4.76 6.11 5.59
N VAL A 72 4.53 5.35 6.68
CA VAL A 72 3.73 4.12 6.60
C VAL A 72 2.29 4.42 6.20
N ILE A 73 1.65 5.41 6.82
CA ILE A 73 0.23 5.73 6.57
C ILE A 73 0.03 6.28 5.15
N TRP A 74 0.76 7.33 4.79
CA TRP A 74 0.55 8.01 3.50
C TRP A 74 1.28 7.35 2.33
N GLY A 75 2.38 6.64 2.60
CA GLY A 75 3.12 5.91 1.58
C GLY A 75 2.53 4.53 1.34
N ALA A 76 2.67 3.64 2.33
CA ALA A 76 2.30 2.24 2.16
C ALA A 76 0.78 2.03 2.16
N PHE A 77 0.07 2.53 3.17
CA PHE A 77 -1.37 2.28 3.28
C PHE A 77 -2.17 2.97 2.16
N SER A 78 -1.91 4.23 1.85
CA SER A 78 -2.64 4.93 0.78
C SER A 78 -2.49 4.24 -0.58
N THR A 79 -1.27 3.85 -0.96
CA THR A 79 -1.03 3.18 -2.26
C THR A 79 -1.67 1.80 -2.34
N LEU A 80 -1.63 1.02 -1.25
CA LEU A 80 -2.30 -0.28 -1.15
C LEU A 80 -3.83 -0.14 -1.20
N PHE A 81 -4.40 0.84 -0.48
CA PHE A 81 -5.84 1.11 -0.49
C PHE A 81 -6.33 1.56 -1.86
N ILE A 82 -5.57 2.42 -2.55
CA ILE A 82 -5.91 2.83 -3.92
C ILE A 82 -5.92 1.61 -4.85
N GLY A 83 -4.88 0.76 -4.80
CA GLY A 83 -4.83 -0.48 -5.57
C GLY A 83 -6.00 -1.43 -5.26
N LEU A 84 -6.41 -1.54 -4.00
CA LEU A 84 -7.56 -2.33 -3.58
C LEU A 84 -8.88 -1.74 -4.10
N CYS A 85 -9.03 -0.41 -4.10
CA CYS A 85 -10.21 0.26 -4.66
C CYS A 85 -10.37 -0.06 -6.16
N TYR A 86 -9.28 -0.03 -6.93
CA TYR A 86 -9.31 -0.43 -8.35
C TYR A 86 -9.69 -1.90 -8.56
N TYR A 87 -9.49 -2.77 -7.57
CA TYR A 87 -9.92 -4.17 -7.65
C TYR A 87 -11.38 -4.36 -7.22
N ILE A 88 -11.79 -3.75 -6.11
CA ILE A 88 -13.10 -4.01 -5.49
C ILE A 88 -14.23 -3.26 -6.18
N VAL A 89 -13.98 -2.05 -6.69
CA VAL A 89 -15.01 -1.21 -7.31
C VAL A 89 -15.60 -1.88 -8.56
N PRO A 90 -14.81 -2.30 -9.58
CA PRO A 90 -15.37 -2.98 -10.75
C PRO A 90 -16.11 -4.26 -10.39
N ARG A 91 -15.63 -5.00 -9.39
CA ARG A 91 -16.19 -6.28 -8.98
C ARG A 91 -17.55 -6.14 -8.29
N LEU A 92 -17.78 -5.04 -7.58
CA LEU A 92 -19.05 -4.77 -6.89
C LEU A 92 -20.07 -4.08 -7.79
N THR A 93 -19.64 -3.17 -8.67
CA THR A 93 -20.55 -2.41 -9.52
C THR A 93 -20.84 -3.08 -10.86
N GLY A 94 -19.99 -4.02 -11.30
CA GLY A 94 -20.05 -4.60 -12.64
C GLY A 94 -19.74 -3.59 -13.75
N VAL A 95 -19.04 -2.49 -13.42
CA VAL A 95 -18.69 -1.42 -14.35
C VAL A 95 -17.23 -1.03 -14.16
N ARG A 96 -16.54 -0.77 -15.28
CA ARG A 96 -15.14 -0.29 -15.30
C ARG A 96 -14.96 1.02 -14.53
N VAL A 97 -13.78 1.22 -13.95
CA VAL A 97 -13.48 2.48 -13.26
C VAL A 97 -13.28 3.59 -14.30
N TRP A 98 -13.88 4.75 -14.05
CA TRP A 98 -13.77 5.90 -14.93
C TRP A 98 -12.31 6.42 -14.97
N GLY A 99 -11.71 6.46 -16.15
CA GLY A 99 -10.37 7.03 -16.37
C GLY A 99 -9.19 6.11 -16.01
N GLU A 100 -9.34 4.79 -16.12
CA GLU A 100 -8.27 3.81 -15.86
C GLU A 100 -7.22 3.65 -16.98
N ARG A 101 -7.34 4.42 -18.08
CA ARG A 101 -6.37 4.55 -19.18
C ARG A 101 -5.90 6.00 -19.32
#